data_AF-A0A2V9S1V0-F1
#
_entry.id   AF-A0A2V9S1V0-F1
#
_cell.length_a   1.000
_cell.length_b   1.000
_cell.length_c   1.000
_cell.angle_alpha   90.00
_cell.angle_beta   90.00
_cell.angle_gamma   90.00
#
_symmetry.space_group_name_H-M   'P 1'
#
loop_
_entity.id
_entity.type
_entity.pdbx_description
1 polymer ?
#
loop_
_entity_poly.entity_id
_entity_poly.type
_entity_poly.pdbx_seq_one_letter_code
_entity_poly.pdbx_strand_id
1 'polypeptide(L)'
;MWAVLGRLGKRTIASEGEFRERFPDCETRAMPPFGNLYDMPVFADESLTRDKEIAFNAGSHRELVRLAWEDFVRLVEPKIVRFGGGSIHSTAA
;
A
#
# COMPACT_ATOMS: atom_id res chain seq x y z
N MET A 1 -0.20 3.87 4.53
CA MET A 1 -0.13 3.53 3.10
C MET A 1 -1.53 3.14 2.67
N TRP A 2 -2.27 4.03 1.98
CA TRP A 2 -3.69 3.80 1.68
C TRP A 2 -3.82 3.26 0.26
N ALA A 3 -4.41 2.07 0.12
CA ALA A 3 -4.73 1.49 -1.18
C ALA A 3 -5.89 2.27 -1.81
N VAL A 4 -5.69 2.81 -3.02
CA VAL A 4 -6.79 3.34 -3.82
C VAL A 4 -7.50 2.13 -4.46
N LEU A 5 -8.66 1.77 -3.91
CA LEU A 5 -9.57 0.82 -4.51
C LEU A 5 -10.20 1.46 -5.76
N GLY A 6 -9.84 0.99 -6.95
CA GLY A 6 -10.36 1.51 -8.22
C GLY A 6 -10.87 0.40 -9.12
N ARG A 7 -12.18 0.42 -9.40
CA ARG A 7 -12.76 -0.24 -10.58
C ARG A 7 -12.54 0.71 -11.78
N LEU A 8 -12.13 0.17 -12.93
CA LEU A 8 -11.85 0.96 -14.15
C LEU A 8 -12.99 1.96 -14.42
N GLY A 9 -12.69 3.26 -14.34
CA GLY A 9 -13.62 4.36 -14.68
C GLY A 9 -13.95 5.36 -13.56
N LYS A 10 -13.90 4.97 -12.28
CA LYS A 10 -14.17 5.88 -11.16
C LYS A 10 -13.21 5.61 -10.00
N ARG A 11 -12.35 6.58 -9.70
CA ARG A 11 -11.41 6.55 -8.56
C ARG A 11 -12.11 7.17 -7.36
N THR A 12 -12.73 6.35 -6.53
CA THR A 12 -13.35 6.78 -5.27
C THR A 12 -12.54 6.23 -4.10
N ILE A 13 -12.47 6.98 -3.00
CA ILE A 13 -11.88 6.47 -1.76
C ILE A 13 -12.88 5.47 -1.18
N ALA A 14 -12.41 4.25 -0.89
CA ALA A 14 -13.23 3.26 -0.21
C ALA A 14 -13.44 3.66 1.25
N SER A 15 -14.65 3.41 1.74
CA SER A 15 -15.00 3.51 3.16
C SER A 15 -14.31 2.41 3.98
N GLU A 16 -14.18 2.62 5.29
CA GLU A 16 -13.57 1.63 6.19
C GLU A 16 -14.33 0.29 6.22
N GLY A 17 -15.65 0.31 6.01
CA GLY A 17 -16.48 -0.89 5.92
C GLY A 17 -16.12 -1.74 4.70
N GLU A 18 -15.98 -1.12 3.54
CA GLU A 18 -15.55 -1.80 2.30
C GLU A 18 -14.14 -2.39 2.42
N PHE A 19 -13.27 -1.78 3.24
CA PHE A 19 -11.96 -2.37 3.56
C PHE A 19 -12.09 -3.61 4.44
N ARG A 20 -12.89 -3.58 5.50
CA ARG A 20 -13.03 -4.74 6.40
C ARG A 20 -13.56 -5.98 5.68
N GLU A 21 -14.49 -5.81 4.75
CA GLU A 21 -15.02 -6.93 3.95
C GLU A 21 -13.97 -7.54 3.01
N ARG A 22 -13.03 -6.74 2.50
CA ARG A 22 -12.00 -7.20 1.55
C ARG A 22 -10.74 -7.73 2.21
N PHE A 23 -10.50 -7.35 3.46
CA PHE A 23 -9.33 -7.75 4.25
C PHE A 23 -9.78 -8.41 5.56
N PRO A 24 -10.43 -9.59 5.50
CA PRO A 24 -11.02 -10.23 6.68
C PRO A 24 -9.97 -10.60 7.75
N ASP A 25 -8.74 -10.86 7.34
CA ASP A 25 -7.64 -11.28 8.20
C ASP A 25 -6.81 -10.12 8.77
N CYS A 26 -7.18 -8.87 8.49
CA CYS A 26 -6.43 -7.69 8.92
C CYS A 26 -7.21 -6.84 9.93
N GLU A 27 -6.51 -6.36 10.95
CA GLU A 27 -6.98 -5.21 11.72
C GLU A 27 -7.23 -4.02 10.78
N THR A 28 -8.29 -3.28 11.08
CA THR A 28 -8.67 -2.13 10.24
C THR A 28 -7.53 -1.11 10.21
N ARG A 29 -7.08 -0.72 9.00
CA ARG A 29 -5.91 0.15 8.74
C ARG A 29 -4.53 -0.51 8.96
N ALA A 30 -4.46 -1.82 9.19
CA ALA A 30 -3.20 -2.57 9.30
C ALA A 30 -2.91 -3.43 8.07
N MET A 31 -3.68 -3.28 6.99
CA MET A 31 -3.55 -4.08 5.78
C MET A 31 -2.18 -3.89 5.10
N PRO A 32 -1.50 -4.99 4.72
CA PRO A 32 -0.24 -4.89 3.99
C PRO A 32 -0.46 -4.40 2.56
N PRO A 33 0.56 -3.81 1.90
CA PRO A 33 0.52 -3.41 0.50
C PRO A 33 0.62 -4.60 -0.47
N PHE A 34 0.06 -5.75 -0.08
CA PHE A 34 0.03 -7.01 -0.81
C PHE A 34 -1.39 -7.26 -1.33
N GLY A 35 -1.89 -6.35 -2.17
CA GLY A 35 -3.21 -6.48 -2.80
C GLY A 35 -3.33 -7.76 -3.65
N ASN A 36 -2.22 -8.27 -4.16
CA ASN A 36 -2.14 -9.54 -4.88
C ASN A 36 -2.60 -10.75 -4.04
N LEU A 37 -2.50 -10.70 -2.71
CA LEU A 37 -3.06 -11.75 -1.84
C LEU A 37 -4.59 -11.74 -1.79
N TYR A 38 -5.22 -10.67 -2.31
CA TYR A 38 -6.65 -10.43 -2.32
C TYR A 38 -7.18 -10.17 -3.74
N ASP A 39 -6.47 -10.64 -4.77
CA ASP A 39 -6.80 -10.45 -6.20
C ASP A 39 -7.02 -8.98 -6.60
N MET A 40 -6.30 -8.07 -5.95
CA MET A 40 -6.41 -6.62 -6.16
C MET A 40 -5.13 -6.04 -6.79
N PRO A 41 -5.25 -5.22 -7.84
CA PRO A 41 -4.10 -4.55 -8.43
C PRO A 41 -3.49 -3.56 -7.45
N VAL A 42 -2.16 -3.58 -7.33
CA VAL A 42 -1.41 -2.65 -6.50
C VAL A 42 -0.85 -1.53 -7.36
N PHE A 43 -0.96 -0.30 -6.86
CA PHE A 43 -0.37 0.89 -7.46
C PHE A 43 0.62 1.49 -6.47
N ALA A 44 1.84 1.75 -6.93
CA ALA A 44 2.87 2.38 -6.11
C ALA A 44 3.28 3.72 -6.72
N ASP A 45 3.56 4.70 -5.84
CA ASP A 45 4.03 5.99 -6.30
C ASP A 45 5.47 5.90 -6.82
N GLU A 46 5.77 6.63 -7.89
CA GLU A 46 7.12 6.68 -8.48
C GLU A 46 8.20 7.06 -7.45
N SER A 47 7.89 7.85 -6.44
CA SER A 47 8.85 8.22 -5.38
C SER A 47 9.41 7.00 -4.62
N LEU A 48 8.61 5.95 -4.42
CA LEU A 48 9.04 4.73 -3.70
C LEU A 48 10.11 3.94 -4.45
N THR A 49 10.25 4.15 -5.77
CA THR A 49 11.27 3.49 -6.57
C THR A 49 12.70 3.93 -6.22
N ARG A 50 12.85 5.01 -5.45
CA ARG A 50 14.13 5.56 -5.01
C ARG A 50 14.58 4.98 -3.67
N ASP A 51 13.67 4.34 -2.95
CA ASP A 51 13.94 3.75 -1.64
C ASP A 51 14.53 2.34 -1.80
N LYS A 52 15.51 2.01 -0.95
CA LYS A 52 16.09 0.65 -0.94
C LYS A 52 15.18 -0.36 -0.27
N GLU A 53 14.39 0.09 0.69
CA GLU A 53 13.50 -0.74 1.50
C GLU A 53 12.18 -0.02 1.74
N ILE A 54 11.12 -0.80 1.95
CA ILE A 54 9.83 -0.29 2.43
C ILE A 54 9.46 -0.96 3.75
N ALA A 55 8.71 -0.22 4.57
CA ALA A 55 8.14 -0.69 5.83
C ALA A 55 6.62 -0.59 5.80
N PHE A 56 5.92 -1.62 6.27
CA PHE A 56 4.46 -1.62 6.36
C PHE A 56 3.92 -2.53 7.46
N ASN A 57 2.66 -2.36 7.81
CA ASN A 57 1.95 -3.22 8.75
C ASN A 57 1.52 -4.53 8.09
N ALA A 58 1.62 -5.64 8.80
CA ALA A 58 1.34 -6.99 8.27
C ALA A 58 0.05 -7.60 8.85
N GLY A 59 -1.05 -6.84 8.83
CA GLY A 59 -2.35 -7.31 9.30
C GLY A 59 -2.66 -6.99 10.76
N SER A 60 -1.69 -6.50 11.54
CA SER A 60 -1.94 -5.95 12.88
C SER A 60 -1.17 -4.64 13.11
N HIS A 61 -1.61 -3.82 14.06
CA HIS A 61 -0.90 -2.60 14.48
C HIS A 61 0.42 -2.86 15.22
N ARG A 62 0.72 -4.13 15.52
CA ARG A 62 1.88 -4.54 16.33
C ARG A 62 2.98 -5.17 15.48
N GLU A 63 2.69 -5.49 14.23
CA GLU A 63 3.59 -6.19 13.34
C GLU A 63 3.98 -5.29 12.17
N LEU A 64 5.29 -5.04 12.07
CA LEU A 64 5.88 -4.24 11.02
C LEU A 64 6.88 -5.09 10.24
N VAL A 65 6.68 -5.17 8.93
CA VAL A 65 7.57 -5.87 8.01
C VAL A 65 8.41 -4.83 7.29
N ARG A 66 9.72 -5.09 7.21
CA ARG A 66 10.66 -4.38 6.33
C ARG A 66 11.20 -5.36 5.31
N LEU A 67 11.24 -4.93 4.05
CA LEU A 67 11.87 -5.70 2.97
C LEU A 67 12.47 -4.76 1.94
N ALA A 68 13.39 -5.30 1.13
CA ALA A 68 13.93 -4.62 -0.02
C ALA A 68 12.81 -4.25 -1.01
N TRP A 69 12.90 -3.04 -1.58
CA TRP A 69 11.95 -2.58 -2.59
C TRP A 69 11.90 -3.54 -3.80
N GLU A 70 13.06 -4.05 -4.22
CA GLU A 70 13.16 -5.00 -5.33
C GLU A 70 12.40 -6.30 -5.07
N ASP A 71 12.45 -6.81 -3.84
CA ASP A 71 11.67 -7.99 -3.45
C ASP A 71 10.17 -7.69 -3.44
N PHE A 72 9.77 -6.52 -2.97
CA PHE A 72 8.37 -6.10 -3.03
C PHE A 72 7.87 -6.06 -4.48
N VAL A 73 8.63 -5.45 -5.39
CA VAL A 73 8.27 -5.37 -6.81
C VAL A 73 8.16 -6.76 -7.43
N ARG A 74 9.09 -7.66 -7.11
CA ARG A 74 9.09 -9.05 -7.60
C ARG A 74 7.90 -9.86 -7.09
N LEU A 75 7.46 -9.63 -5.86
CA LEU A 75 6.37 -10.39 -5.23
C LEU A 75 4.97 -9.85 -5.57
N VAL A 76 4.85 -8.53 -5.73
CA VAL A 76 3.56 -7.84 -5.82
C VAL A 76 3.25 -7.32 -7.22
N GLU A 77 4.27 -7.14 -8.06
CA GLU A 77 4.16 -6.61 -9.42
C GLU A 77 3.31 -5.31 -9.50
N PRO A 78 3.64 -4.28 -8.70
CA PRO A 78 2.83 -3.06 -8.64
C PRO A 78 2.91 -2.24 -9.93
N LYS A 79 1.81 -1.58 -10.29
CA LYS A 79 1.79 -0.56 -11.34
C LYS A 79 2.36 0.74 -10.80
N ILE A 80 3.52 1.14 -11.30
CA ILE A 80 4.15 2.41 -10.92
C ILE A 80 3.40 3.57 -11.59
N VAL A 81 2.89 4.49 -10.79
CA VAL A 81 2.16 5.67 -11.25
C VAL A 81 2.58 6.89 -10.42
N ARG A 82 2.53 8.09 -10.99
CA ARG A 82 2.87 9.33 -10.25
C ARG A 82 1.59 10.00 -9.76
N PHE A 83 1.40 10.05 -8.45
CA PHE A 83 0.22 10.65 -7.81
C PHE A 83 0.55 11.37 -6.49
N GLY A 84 1.74 11.17 -5.92
CA GLY A 84 2.29 11.93 -4.81
C GLY A 84 2.87 13.27 -5.28
N GLY A 85 2.05 14.32 -5.29
CA GLY A 85 2.48 15.69 -5.60
C GLY A 85 2.90 16.54 -4.41
N GLY A 86 2.99 15.97 -3.20
CA GLY A 86 3.31 16.72 -1.97
C GLY A 86 4.66 16.34 -1.39
N SER A 87 5.58 17.29 -1.28
CA SER A 87 6.80 17.13 -0.48
C SER A 87 6.45 16.97 1.00
N ILE A 88 6.50 15.73 1.50
CA ILE A 88 6.54 15.47 2.94
C ILE A 88 7.97 15.75 3.43
N HIS A 89 8.21 16.97 3.92
CA HIS A 89 9.38 17.28 4.73
C HIS A 89 9.24 16.56 6.07
N SER A 90 9.93 15.43 6.24
CA SER A 90 10.20 14.88 7.56
C SER A 90 11.22 15.79 8.24
N THR A 91 10.76 16.63 9.16
CA THR A 91 11.64 17.24 10.17
C THR A 91 11.53 16.33 11.39
N ALA A 92 12.51 15.44 11.55
CA ALA A 92 12.77 14.81 12.84
C ALA A 92 13.65 15.76 13.64
N ALA A 93 13.18 16.16 14.82
CA ALA A 93 13.95 16.79 15.89
C ALA A 93 14.06 15.79 17.04
#